data_AF-A0A5P2BU42-F1
#
_entry.id   AF-A0A5P2BU42-F1
#
_cell.length_a   1.000
_cell.length_b   1.000
_cell.length_c   1.000
_cell.angle_alpha   90.00
_cell.angle_beta   90.00
_cell.angle_gamma   90.00
#
_symmetry.space_group_name_H-M   'P 1'
#
loop_
_entity.id
_entity.type
_entity.pdbx_description
1 polymer ?
#
loop_
_entity_poly.entity_id
_entity_poly.type
_entity_poly.pdbx_seq_one_letter_code
_entity_poly.pdbx_strand_id
1 'polypeptide(L)'
;MPSSLRVRLRSLRTATAALTVATVGALLPAPAAQAVRAAPESVAPFEQQVLFKADRDPGYACFRIPAVVRTVKGTLLAFAEGRVNDCGDAGDIDLVLKRSHDGGRTWGPLQVVNEGDGDTHGNPAPVVDRETGRVLLAETYNTGRTDSKNCDIPCDRTPHLQYSDDDGANWSAPRDLSKEILPPEWNSWYATGPVHGLQLTRGRHKGRLVFTANTETWNGSRVTANHAALIVSDDGGDHWKIGATDSYPIPADGTFRQKPSEMTITERPDGAVYVSGREQDGTDLGHRTHTVSRDGGNTYTAPFRAIPDLYTPQVQGSTLQFGKRMLLACPADPDRRRTMQIRSSYDGGRTWDSVDRGTTVTTDWSGYSDLVRADRTHVGLMYEGGAVDARDEIRFARFTEDWLKPRRGPDPTTSDRAPGARPAAVLGGARVTPGRFGGALAFDGTDDAVRLPFSRRLPLGARDFTASLWFRYDETTGEQPLLWMGGIGTNQPQVWLRGEPASNRVTGLITTREGAAPPRSASVRTTGAYNDGAWHHLALRRGDGRLTLFVDGTQVSAADVPGTVSRNSPFGVHVGQRLDSRAHFTGAIDEVSVYERALSDAEVGGLRTGDVPVTRDTVVRLPMDRVRGSN
;
A
#
# COMPACT_ATOMS: atom_id res chain seq x y z
N MET A 1 20.94 -45.44 -19.41
CA MET A 1 22.29 -45.89 -18.96
C MET A 1 23.32 -45.47 -20.00
N PRO A 2 24.59 -45.20 -19.65
CA PRO A 2 25.23 -45.28 -18.33
C PRO A 2 25.44 -43.88 -17.70
N SER A 3 25.10 -43.64 -16.43
CA SER A 3 25.85 -44.02 -15.21
C SER A 3 27.19 -43.29 -15.08
N SER A 4 27.22 -42.25 -14.24
CA SER A 4 28.45 -41.89 -13.51
C SER A 4 28.14 -41.67 -12.03
N LEU A 5 28.47 -42.70 -11.24
CA LEU A 5 28.60 -42.65 -9.80
C LEU A 5 29.73 -41.69 -9.42
N ARG A 6 29.50 -40.79 -8.45
CA ARG A 6 30.59 -40.15 -7.70
C ARG A 6 30.54 -40.56 -6.24
N VAL A 7 31.72 -41.03 -5.81
CA VAL A 7 32.06 -41.76 -4.60
C VAL A 7 32.08 -40.85 -3.37
N ARG A 8 31.54 -41.35 -2.25
CA ARG A 8 31.67 -40.78 -0.90
C ARG A 8 33.11 -40.97 -0.38
N LEU A 9 33.79 -39.88 0.02
CA LEU A 9 34.99 -39.98 0.87
C LEU A 9 34.61 -39.78 2.34
N ARG A 10 34.93 -40.80 3.14
CA ARG A 10 34.91 -40.79 4.61
C ARG A 10 36.20 -40.15 5.13
N SER A 11 36.09 -39.15 6.00
CA SER A 11 37.22 -38.60 6.76
C SER A 11 37.45 -39.43 8.04
N LEU A 12 38.69 -39.89 8.20
CA LEU A 12 39.20 -40.62 9.35
C LEU A 12 39.49 -39.64 10.51
N ARG A 13 39.07 -40.02 11.71
CA ARG A 13 39.42 -39.39 12.99
C ARG A 13 40.81 -39.86 13.42
N THR A 14 41.70 -38.94 13.74
CA THR A 14 42.91 -39.20 14.52
C THR A 14 42.83 -38.44 15.83
N ALA A 15 42.89 -39.19 16.93
CA ALA A 15 42.99 -38.69 18.28
C ALA A 15 44.47 -38.55 18.65
N THR A 16 44.86 -37.41 19.21
CA THR A 16 46.17 -37.22 19.85
C THR A 16 45.94 -36.69 21.26
N ALA A 17 46.29 -37.53 22.23
CA ALA A 17 46.39 -37.19 23.64
C ALA A 17 47.66 -36.37 23.89
N ALA A 18 47.56 -35.32 24.71
CA ALA A 18 48.71 -34.58 25.23
C ALA A 18 48.60 -34.46 26.75
N LEU A 19 49.70 -34.85 27.41
CA LEU A 19 49.91 -34.94 28.85
C LEU A 19 49.73 -33.60 29.58
N THR A 20 49.09 -33.65 30.74
CA THR A 20 49.07 -32.61 31.77
C THR A 20 50.34 -32.69 32.63
N VAL A 21 51.07 -31.57 32.74
CA VAL A 21 52.10 -31.35 33.77
C VAL A 21 51.46 -30.50 34.88
N ALA A 22 51.43 -31.03 36.09
CA ALA A 22 50.95 -30.32 37.28
C ALA A 22 52.09 -29.48 37.88
N THR A 23 51.91 -28.16 37.94
CA THR A 23 52.71 -27.27 38.79
C THR A 23 51.85 -26.73 39.92
N VAL A 24 52.25 -27.05 41.15
CA VAL A 24 51.66 -26.53 42.40
C VAL A 24 52.25 -25.14 42.64
N GLY A 25 51.43 -24.10 42.48
CA GLY A 25 51.73 -22.72 42.83
C GLY A 25 50.79 -22.22 43.92
N ALA A 26 51.35 -21.64 44.98
CA ALA A 26 50.66 -21.22 46.18
C ALA A 26 49.52 -20.21 45.92
N LEU A 27 48.36 -20.47 46.55
CA LEU A 27 47.18 -19.62 46.55
C LEU A 27 47.41 -18.36 47.41
N LEU A 28 47.37 -17.19 46.79
CA LEU A 28 46.99 -15.94 47.44
C LEU A 28 45.54 -15.62 47.06
N PRO A 29 44.69 -15.13 47.98
CA PRO A 29 43.29 -14.84 47.67
C PRO A 29 43.21 -13.64 46.73
N ALA A 30 42.74 -13.87 45.50
CA ALA A 30 42.36 -12.79 44.59
C ALA A 30 41.11 -12.07 45.15
N PRO A 31 41.04 -10.73 45.06
CA PRO A 31 39.85 -10.00 45.46
C PRO A 31 38.69 -10.42 44.55
N ALA A 32 37.53 -10.69 45.16
CA ALA A 32 36.32 -11.07 44.42
C ALA A 32 36.03 -10.03 43.34
N ALA A 33 36.24 -10.40 42.08
CA ALA A 33 35.81 -9.61 40.94
C ALA A 33 34.28 -9.58 40.99
N GLN A 34 33.72 -8.43 41.37
CA GLN A 34 32.32 -8.15 41.16
C GLN A 34 32.04 -8.32 39.67
N ALA A 35 31.19 -9.29 39.34
CA ALA A 35 30.66 -9.45 38.00
C ALA A 35 29.92 -8.15 37.67
N VAL A 36 30.56 -7.28 36.88
CA VAL A 36 29.89 -6.16 36.25
C VAL A 36 28.81 -6.79 35.37
N ARG A 37 27.55 -6.66 35.81
CA ARG A 37 26.40 -7.03 35.02
C ARG A 37 26.54 -6.27 33.70
N ALA A 38 26.80 -6.98 32.61
CA ALA A 38 26.76 -6.39 31.29
C ALA A 38 25.42 -5.65 31.19
N ALA A 39 25.46 -4.35 30.86
CA ALA A 39 24.26 -3.64 30.50
C ALA A 39 23.55 -4.46 29.41
N PRO A 40 22.21 -4.61 29.46
CA PRO A 40 21.51 -5.34 28.41
C PRO A 40 21.93 -4.74 27.07
N GLU A 41 22.44 -5.58 26.16
CA GLU A 41 22.75 -5.16 24.79
C GLU A 41 21.54 -4.38 24.28
N SER A 42 21.77 -3.14 23.84
CA SER A 42 20.72 -2.33 23.24
C SER A 42 20.23 -3.06 22.00
N VAL A 43 19.07 -3.70 22.10
CA VAL A 43 18.43 -4.36 20.95
C VAL A 43 18.21 -3.28 19.90
N ALA A 44 18.78 -3.47 18.70
CA ALA A 44 18.63 -2.51 17.63
C ALA A 44 17.12 -2.31 17.35
N PRO A 45 16.62 -1.06 17.35
CA PRO A 45 15.19 -0.81 17.20
C PRO A 45 14.65 -1.27 15.84
N PHE A 46 15.53 -1.41 14.85
CA PHE A 46 15.26 -1.93 13.51
C PHE A 46 16.45 -2.77 13.00
N GLU A 47 16.16 -3.92 12.41
CA GLU A 47 17.10 -4.81 11.73
C GLU A 47 16.50 -5.26 10.40
N GLN A 48 17.31 -5.46 9.36
CA GLN A 48 16.85 -5.95 8.06
C GLN A 48 17.89 -6.85 7.39
N GLN A 49 17.43 -7.85 6.64
CA GLN A 49 18.24 -8.68 5.77
C GLN A 49 17.49 -9.07 4.49
N VAL A 50 18.24 -9.40 3.44
CA VAL A 50 17.69 -10.04 2.24
C VAL A 50 17.47 -11.51 2.54
N LEU A 51 16.25 -12.00 2.33
CA LEU A 51 15.83 -13.36 2.67
C LEU A 51 15.76 -14.28 1.45
N PHE A 52 15.15 -13.86 0.36
CA PHE A 52 15.11 -14.60 -0.90
C PHE A 52 15.70 -13.78 -2.03
N LYS A 53 16.64 -14.37 -2.77
CA LYS A 53 17.26 -13.71 -3.93
C LYS A 53 17.83 -14.74 -4.90
N ALA A 54 17.55 -14.57 -6.19
CA ALA A 54 17.95 -15.50 -7.24
C ALA A 54 19.46 -15.81 -7.28
N ASP A 55 20.31 -14.82 -6.97
CA ASP A 55 21.77 -14.98 -6.95
C ASP A 55 22.29 -15.76 -5.71
N ARG A 56 21.46 -15.95 -4.68
CA ARG A 56 21.78 -16.68 -3.44
C ARG A 56 21.08 -18.03 -3.34
N ASP A 57 19.97 -18.18 -4.04
CA ASP A 57 19.10 -19.35 -4.02
C ASP A 57 18.97 -19.88 -5.46
N PRO A 58 19.93 -20.69 -5.94
CA PRO A 58 19.99 -21.12 -7.33
C PRO A 58 18.79 -22.02 -7.69
N GLY A 59 18.38 -21.97 -8.96
CA GLY A 59 17.21 -22.70 -9.48
C GLY A 59 16.01 -21.81 -9.77
N TYR A 60 16.02 -20.56 -9.32
CA TYR A 60 14.93 -19.60 -9.54
C TYR A 60 15.45 -18.32 -10.19
N ALA A 61 14.71 -17.80 -11.16
CA ALA A 61 14.93 -16.48 -11.72
C ALA A 61 14.46 -15.37 -10.78
N CYS A 62 13.46 -15.65 -9.94
CA CYS A 62 12.73 -14.64 -9.20
C CYS A 62 12.01 -15.23 -7.97
N PHE A 63 11.87 -14.44 -6.91
CA PHE A 63 11.03 -14.79 -5.76
C PHE A 63 9.97 -13.72 -5.52
N ARG A 64 8.73 -14.14 -5.34
CA ARG A 64 7.58 -13.22 -5.19
C ARG A 64 6.58 -13.69 -4.14
N ILE A 65 5.59 -12.84 -3.87
CA ILE A 65 4.42 -13.17 -3.05
C ILE A 65 4.79 -13.65 -1.63
N PRO A 66 5.45 -12.79 -0.82
CA PRO A 66 5.85 -13.14 0.53
C PRO A 66 4.65 -13.40 1.43
N ALA A 67 4.70 -14.49 2.19
CA ALA A 67 3.79 -14.75 3.31
C ALA A 67 4.57 -15.26 4.52
N VAL A 68 4.26 -14.76 5.72
CA VAL A 68 4.99 -15.16 6.93
C VAL A 68 4.06 -15.41 8.12
N VAL A 69 4.29 -16.53 8.81
CA VAL A 69 3.60 -16.88 10.05
C VAL A 69 4.56 -17.27 11.15
N ARG A 70 4.09 -17.16 12.39
CA ARG A 70 4.78 -17.65 13.59
C ARG A 70 4.05 -18.86 14.14
N THR A 71 4.75 -19.99 14.24
CA THR A 71 4.20 -21.22 14.81
C THR A 71 4.03 -21.12 16.33
N VAL A 72 3.36 -22.11 16.93
CA VAL A 72 3.22 -22.20 18.39
C VAL A 72 4.57 -22.40 19.11
N LYS A 73 5.57 -22.99 18.44
CA LYS A 73 6.94 -23.13 18.96
C LYS A 73 7.76 -21.84 18.83
N GLY A 74 7.22 -20.82 18.17
CA GLY A 74 7.88 -19.54 17.95
C GLY A 74 8.77 -19.49 16.72
N THR A 75 8.80 -20.56 15.91
CA THR A 75 9.47 -20.58 14.62
C THR A 75 8.75 -19.64 13.65
N LEU A 76 9.50 -18.85 12.89
CA LEU A 76 8.96 -18.12 11.74
C LEU A 76 9.09 -18.97 10.49
N LEU A 77 7.99 -19.07 9.75
CA LEU A 77 7.91 -19.73 8.44
C LEU A 77 7.67 -18.65 7.40
N ALA A 78 8.65 -18.43 6.52
CA ALA A 78 8.60 -17.45 5.45
C ALA A 78 8.42 -18.18 4.11
N PHE A 79 7.25 -18.01 3.52
CA PHE A 79 6.88 -18.59 2.23
C PHE A 79 7.04 -17.57 1.11
N ALA A 80 7.35 -18.07 -0.08
CA ALA A 80 7.35 -17.30 -1.32
C ALA A 80 7.00 -18.20 -2.50
N GLU A 81 6.60 -17.59 -3.60
CA GLU A 81 6.69 -18.21 -4.93
C GLU A 81 8.15 -18.20 -5.37
N GLY A 82 8.70 -19.37 -5.68
CA GLY A 82 9.97 -19.53 -6.39
C GLY A 82 9.68 -19.69 -7.87
N ARG A 83 9.92 -18.64 -8.67
CA ARG A 83 9.61 -18.66 -10.11
C ARG A 83 10.85 -19.08 -10.89
N VAL A 84 10.77 -20.21 -11.58
CA VAL A 84 11.94 -20.90 -12.15
C VAL A 84 12.53 -20.13 -13.33
N ASN A 85 11.70 -19.75 -14.29
CA ASN A 85 12.16 -19.24 -15.59
C ASN A 85 12.22 -17.71 -15.68
N ASP A 86 11.26 -17.01 -15.07
CA ASP A 86 11.15 -15.55 -15.10
C ASP A 86 10.31 -15.02 -13.92
N CYS A 87 10.00 -13.72 -13.91
CA CYS A 87 9.13 -13.10 -12.90
C CYS A 87 7.64 -12.99 -13.35
N GLY A 88 7.19 -13.78 -14.32
CA GLY A 88 5.83 -13.82 -14.86
C GLY A 88 4.85 -14.55 -13.95
N ASP A 89 3.55 -14.32 -14.12
CA ASP A 89 2.51 -14.78 -13.17
C ASP A 89 1.97 -16.19 -13.46
N ALA A 90 2.31 -16.79 -14.60
CA ALA A 90 2.08 -18.19 -14.89
C ALA A 90 3.32 -18.80 -15.58
N GLY A 91 3.58 -20.07 -15.27
CA GLY A 91 4.81 -20.77 -15.61
C GLY A 91 5.14 -21.82 -14.56
N ASP A 92 6.37 -22.30 -14.60
CA ASP A 92 6.93 -23.20 -13.58
C ASP A 92 7.21 -22.40 -12.30
N ILE A 93 6.29 -22.50 -11.34
CA ILE A 93 6.31 -21.75 -10.09
C ILE A 93 6.12 -22.71 -8.91
N ASP A 94 7.17 -22.82 -8.12
CA ASP A 94 7.19 -23.57 -6.87
C ASP A 94 6.68 -22.72 -5.71
N LEU A 95 6.20 -23.39 -4.67
CA LEU A 95 6.10 -22.81 -3.34
C LEU A 95 7.30 -23.20 -2.50
N VAL A 96 7.99 -22.19 -1.98
CA VAL A 96 9.22 -22.37 -1.21
C VAL A 96 9.10 -21.80 0.20
N LEU A 97 9.97 -22.27 1.10
CA LEU A 97 9.99 -21.93 2.51
C LEU A 97 11.43 -21.70 3.00
N LYS A 98 11.59 -20.70 3.89
CA LYS A 98 12.72 -20.61 4.82
C LYS A 98 12.19 -20.54 6.26
N ARG A 99 12.94 -21.13 7.19
CA ARG A 99 12.55 -21.23 8.61
C ARG A 99 13.52 -20.46 9.50
N SER A 100 13.02 -19.80 10.53
CA SER A 100 13.85 -19.14 11.54
C SER A 100 13.41 -19.52 12.95
N HIS A 101 14.37 -19.87 13.79
CA HIS A 101 14.14 -20.27 15.19
C HIS A 101 14.53 -19.19 16.21
N ASP A 102 14.98 -18.02 15.75
CA ASP A 102 15.47 -16.91 16.60
C ASP A 102 14.74 -15.58 16.34
N GLY A 103 13.51 -15.69 15.83
CA GLY A 103 12.62 -14.57 15.52
C GLY A 103 12.95 -13.87 14.20
N GLY A 104 13.71 -14.50 13.31
CA GLY A 104 14.05 -13.97 11.98
C GLY A 104 15.40 -13.26 11.92
N ARG A 105 16.33 -13.56 12.86
CA ARG A 105 17.72 -13.10 12.80
C ARG A 105 18.55 -13.99 11.89
N THR A 106 18.39 -15.29 12.01
CA THR A 106 19.00 -16.28 11.11
C THR A 106 17.92 -17.15 10.48
N TRP A 107 18.20 -17.62 9.27
CA TRP A 107 17.27 -18.41 8.47
C TRP A 107 17.98 -19.67 7.98
N GLY A 108 17.26 -20.79 8.04
CA GLY A 108 17.69 -22.06 7.47
C GLY A 108 17.76 -22.03 5.94
N PRO A 109 18.22 -23.13 5.33
CA PRO A 109 18.28 -23.25 3.88
C PRO A 109 16.89 -23.16 3.24
N LEU A 110 16.86 -22.84 1.94
CA LEU A 110 15.66 -22.92 1.12
C LEU A 110 15.11 -24.36 1.12
N GLN A 111 13.80 -24.49 1.30
CA GLN A 111 13.06 -25.73 1.19
C GLN A 111 11.95 -25.56 0.15
N VAL A 112 11.79 -26.53 -0.74
CA VAL A 112 10.62 -26.61 -1.62
C VAL A 112 9.48 -27.27 -0.85
N VAL A 113 8.31 -26.62 -0.84
CA VAL A 113 7.08 -27.10 -0.21
C VAL A 113 6.19 -27.77 -1.23
N ASN A 114 6.03 -27.15 -2.41
CA ASN A 114 5.35 -27.73 -3.55
C ASN A 114 6.14 -27.43 -4.83
N GLU A 115 6.52 -28.48 -5.55
CA GLU A 115 7.18 -28.36 -6.86
C GLU A 115 6.10 -28.06 -7.91
N GLY A 116 6.41 -27.12 -8.81
CA GLY A 116 5.53 -26.75 -9.91
C GLY A 116 5.54 -27.75 -11.06
N ASP A 117 6.69 -28.37 -11.34
CA ASP A 117 6.86 -29.34 -12.43
C ASP A 117 6.36 -28.80 -13.80
N GLY A 118 6.54 -27.50 -14.03
CA GLY A 118 6.05 -26.80 -15.22
C GLY A 118 4.70 -26.10 -15.05
N ASP A 119 3.98 -26.37 -13.96
CA ASP A 119 2.73 -25.71 -13.57
C ASP A 119 2.94 -24.62 -12.50
N THR A 120 1.87 -23.88 -12.21
CA THR A 120 1.90 -22.73 -11.32
C THR A 120 1.26 -23.04 -9.97
N HIS A 121 2.08 -23.08 -8.91
CA HIS A 121 1.61 -23.05 -7.53
C HIS A 121 1.88 -21.67 -6.93
N GLY A 122 0.86 -21.03 -6.36
CA GLY A 122 1.01 -19.63 -5.95
C GLY A 122 -0.01 -19.12 -4.96
N ASN A 123 0.10 -17.83 -4.66
CA ASN A 123 -0.69 -17.13 -3.64
C ASN A 123 -0.74 -17.87 -2.28
N PRO A 124 0.42 -18.07 -1.61
CA PRO A 124 0.44 -18.71 -0.31
C PRO A 124 -0.33 -17.91 0.74
N ALA A 125 -1.25 -18.58 1.43
CA ALA A 125 -2.06 -18.04 2.51
C ALA A 125 -1.99 -18.94 3.76
N PRO A 126 -0.86 -18.93 4.48
CA PRO A 126 -0.66 -19.79 5.64
C PRO A 126 -1.52 -19.41 6.85
N VAL A 127 -2.00 -20.41 7.59
CA VAL A 127 -2.74 -20.27 8.85
C VAL A 127 -2.15 -21.22 9.88
N VAL A 128 -1.95 -20.75 11.11
CA VAL A 128 -1.47 -21.60 12.22
C VAL A 128 -2.65 -21.90 13.13
N ASP A 129 -3.00 -23.18 13.24
CA ASP A 129 -3.87 -23.65 14.30
C ASP A 129 -3.06 -23.72 15.60
N ARG A 130 -3.39 -22.84 16.54
CA ARG A 130 -2.66 -22.71 17.81
C ARG A 130 -3.08 -23.75 18.85
N GLU A 131 -4.17 -24.49 18.60
CA GLU A 131 -4.61 -25.55 19.51
C GLU A 131 -3.78 -26.81 19.30
N THR A 132 -3.56 -27.18 18.04
CA THR A 132 -2.80 -28.38 17.66
C THR A 132 -1.33 -28.10 17.35
N GLY A 133 -1.00 -26.88 16.91
CA GLY A 133 0.31 -26.52 16.37
C GLY A 133 0.46 -26.82 14.88
N ARG A 134 -0.58 -27.33 14.22
CA ARG A 134 -0.60 -27.55 12.77
C ARG A 134 -0.48 -26.22 12.01
N VAL A 135 0.34 -26.22 10.98
CA VAL A 135 0.42 -25.13 10.00
C VAL A 135 -0.30 -25.58 8.75
N LEU A 136 -1.29 -24.82 8.31
CA LEU A 136 -2.00 -25.04 7.06
C LEU A 136 -1.54 -24.01 6.04
N LEU A 137 -1.33 -24.44 4.80
CA LEU A 137 -0.93 -23.59 3.68
C LEU A 137 -1.99 -23.69 2.60
N ALA A 138 -2.90 -22.72 2.57
CA ALA A 138 -3.80 -22.56 1.43
C ALA A 138 -3.01 -21.94 0.26
N GLU A 139 -3.24 -22.45 -0.93
CA GLU A 139 -2.56 -22.04 -2.15
C GLU A 139 -3.50 -22.16 -3.35
N THR A 140 -3.01 -21.80 -4.51
CA THR A 140 -3.71 -21.97 -5.78
C THR A 140 -2.83 -22.69 -6.79
N TYR A 141 -3.48 -23.46 -7.66
CA TYR A 141 -2.87 -24.20 -8.76
C TYR A 141 -3.50 -23.77 -10.08
N ASN A 142 -2.72 -23.63 -11.15
CA ASN A 142 -3.20 -23.59 -12.54
C ASN A 142 -2.14 -24.17 -13.49
N THR A 143 -2.56 -24.55 -14.69
CA THR A 143 -1.63 -24.99 -15.74
C THR A 143 -0.61 -23.89 -16.03
N GLY A 144 0.67 -24.27 -16.11
CA GLY A 144 1.74 -23.31 -16.37
C GLY A 144 1.82 -22.86 -17.84
N ARG A 145 2.64 -21.84 -18.08
CA ARG A 145 2.85 -21.24 -19.41
C ARG A 145 4.33 -20.96 -19.67
N THR A 146 4.71 -20.96 -20.95
CA THR A 146 6.09 -20.67 -21.38
C THR A 146 6.24 -19.30 -22.05
N ASP A 147 5.17 -18.48 -22.13
CA ASP A 147 5.16 -17.19 -22.82
C ASP A 147 5.13 -15.98 -21.86
N SER A 148 5.42 -16.22 -20.57
CA SER A 148 5.43 -15.23 -19.48
C SER A 148 4.12 -14.45 -19.31
N LYS A 149 3.02 -14.90 -19.92
CA LYS A 149 1.69 -14.31 -19.75
C LYS A 149 1.01 -14.86 -18.50
N ASN A 150 -0.09 -14.24 -18.12
CA ASN A 150 -1.00 -14.80 -17.15
C ASN A 150 -1.76 -16.01 -17.75
N CYS A 151 -2.46 -16.78 -16.92
CA CYS A 151 -3.37 -17.84 -17.37
C CYS A 151 -4.38 -17.33 -18.42
N ASP A 152 -4.84 -18.23 -19.28
CA ASP A 152 -5.91 -17.91 -20.23
C ASP A 152 -7.20 -17.57 -19.46
N ILE A 153 -8.10 -16.79 -20.07
CA ILE A 153 -9.41 -16.49 -19.49
C ILE A 153 -10.46 -17.34 -20.23
N PRO A 154 -11.28 -18.14 -19.52
CA PRO A 154 -11.31 -18.32 -18.06
C PRO A 154 -10.10 -19.08 -17.54
N CYS A 155 -9.59 -18.63 -16.39
CA CYS A 155 -8.43 -19.22 -15.74
C CYS A 155 -8.82 -20.55 -15.08
N ASP A 156 -8.07 -21.62 -15.31
CA ASP A 156 -8.25 -22.96 -14.72
C ASP A 156 -7.71 -23.06 -13.28
N ARG A 157 -7.77 -21.95 -12.55
CA ARG A 157 -7.11 -21.80 -11.26
C ARG A 157 -7.97 -22.32 -10.11
N THR A 158 -7.42 -23.24 -9.33
CA THR A 158 -8.14 -24.01 -8.31
C THR A 158 -7.47 -23.92 -6.93
N PRO A 159 -8.23 -23.89 -5.83
CA PRO A 159 -7.69 -23.80 -4.48
C PRO A 159 -7.19 -25.14 -3.97
N HIS A 160 -6.02 -25.14 -3.35
CA HIS A 160 -5.39 -26.31 -2.76
C HIS A 160 -4.94 -26.04 -1.33
N LEU A 161 -4.69 -27.11 -0.57
CA LEU A 161 -4.26 -27.04 0.82
C LEU A 161 -3.19 -28.08 1.13
N GLN A 162 -2.12 -27.66 1.79
CA GLN A 162 -1.16 -28.53 2.44
C GLN A 162 -1.12 -28.26 3.94
N TYR A 163 -0.60 -29.20 4.72
CA TYR A 163 -0.34 -28.96 6.14
C TYR A 163 1.01 -29.52 6.59
N SER A 164 1.50 -28.98 7.70
CA SER A 164 2.65 -29.46 8.43
C SER A 164 2.30 -29.61 9.91
N ASP A 165 2.56 -30.81 10.46
CA ASP A 165 2.38 -31.13 11.88
C ASP A 165 3.71 -31.10 12.67
N ASP A 166 4.81 -30.75 12.02
CA ASP A 166 6.16 -30.82 12.57
C ASP A 166 6.91 -29.48 12.48
N ASP A 167 6.16 -28.38 12.66
CA ASP A 167 6.69 -27.02 12.73
C ASP A 167 7.28 -26.52 11.39
N GLY A 168 6.71 -26.98 10.27
CA GLY A 168 7.09 -26.60 8.91
C GLY A 168 8.26 -27.41 8.35
N ALA A 169 8.62 -28.54 8.95
CA ALA A 169 9.76 -29.34 8.47
C ALA A 169 9.37 -30.22 7.28
N ASN A 170 8.21 -30.86 7.35
CA ASN A 170 7.63 -31.66 6.28
C ASN A 170 6.20 -31.22 6.00
N TRP A 171 5.75 -31.44 4.77
CA TRP A 171 4.44 -31.04 4.27
C TRP A 171 3.69 -32.24 3.70
N SER A 172 2.38 -32.27 3.90
CA SER A 172 1.49 -33.23 3.26
C SER A 172 1.46 -33.02 1.74
N ALA A 173 1.04 -34.03 0.98
CA ALA A 173 0.64 -33.79 -0.41
C ALA A 173 -0.51 -32.74 -0.49
N PRO A 174 -0.60 -31.96 -1.57
CA PRO A 174 -1.66 -30.97 -1.75
C PRO A 174 -3.03 -31.65 -1.90
N ARG A 175 -4.01 -31.14 -1.15
CA ARG A 175 -5.42 -31.53 -1.22
C ARG A 175 -6.19 -30.45 -1.99
N ASP A 176 -6.83 -30.85 -3.08
CA ASP A 176 -7.78 -30.01 -3.83
C ASP A 176 -9.01 -29.66 -2.98
N LEU A 177 -9.29 -28.36 -2.81
CA LEU A 177 -10.43 -27.84 -2.07
C LEU A 177 -11.62 -27.44 -2.96
N SER A 178 -11.57 -27.70 -4.27
CA SER A 178 -12.56 -27.23 -5.23
C SER A 178 -13.98 -27.66 -4.88
N LYS A 179 -14.16 -28.88 -4.34
CA LYS A 179 -15.47 -29.39 -3.90
C LYS A 179 -16.06 -28.63 -2.70
N GLU A 180 -15.24 -27.91 -1.95
CA GLU A 180 -15.62 -27.22 -0.72
C GLU A 180 -15.81 -25.71 -0.94
N ILE A 181 -14.94 -25.09 -1.76
CA ILE A 181 -14.82 -23.63 -1.86
C ILE A 181 -14.66 -23.07 -3.28
N LEU A 182 -15.02 -23.86 -4.30
CA LEU A 182 -15.07 -23.44 -5.72
C LEU A 182 -16.44 -23.76 -6.33
N PRO A 183 -17.50 -22.97 -6.03
CA PRO A 183 -18.81 -23.17 -6.62
C PRO A 183 -18.77 -22.90 -8.14
N PRO A 184 -19.70 -23.47 -8.93
CA PRO A 184 -19.63 -23.44 -10.40
C PRO A 184 -19.61 -22.05 -11.05
N GLU A 185 -20.13 -21.03 -10.37
CA GLU A 185 -20.10 -19.63 -10.84
C GLU A 185 -18.75 -18.93 -10.62
N TRP A 186 -17.87 -19.50 -9.80
CA TRP A 186 -16.48 -19.05 -9.60
C TRP A 186 -15.57 -19.79 -10.58
N ASN A 187 -15.78 -19.53 -11.86
CA ASN A 187 -15.23 -20.32 -12.98
C ASN A 187 -14.18 -19.56 -13.80
N SER A 188 -13.48 -18.62 -13.18
CA SER A 188 -12.31 -17.92 -13.73
C SER A 188 -11.33 -17.68 -12.57
N TRP A 189 -10.47 -16.66 -12.68
CA TRP A 189 -9.45 -16.28 -11.70
C TRP A 189 -9.82 -16.64 -10.26
N TYR A 190 -8.89 -17.26 -9.53
CA TYR A 190 -9.03 -17.58 -8.11
C TYR A 190 -7.71 -17.30 -7.40
N ALA A 191 -7.75 -16.57 -6.28
CA ALA A 191 -6.57 -16.27 -5.48
C ALA A 191 -6.86 -16.43 -3.98
N THR A 192 -6.00 -17.16 -3.26
CA THR A 192 -6.01 -17.31 -1.79
C THR A 192 -5.10 -16.28 -1.15
N GLY A 193 -5.61 -15.39 -0.29
CA GLY A 193 -4.82 -14.25 0.17
C GLY A 193 -4.40 -13.39 -1.03
N PRO A 194 -3.10 -13.27 -1.36
CA PRO A 194 -1.95 -13.86 -0.63
C PRO A 194 -1.74 -13.18 0.72
N VAL A 195 -0.86 -13.78 1.54
CA VAL A 195 -0.53 -13.48 2.95
C VAL A 195 -1.26 -14.30 4.00
N HIS A 196 -0.81 -14.19 5.25
CA HIS A 196 -1.33 -14.99 6.35
C HIS A 196 -2.85 -14.84 6.57
N GLY A 197 -3.47 -15.96 6.92
CA GLY A 197 -4.77 -15.98 7.57
C GLY A 197 -4.67 -15.96 9.10
N LEU A 198 -5.78 -16.19 9.78
CA LEU A 198 -5.93 -16.05 11.23
C LEU A 198 -6.46 -17.34 11.85
N GLN A 199 -6.11 -17.57 13.11
CA GLN A 199 -7.01 -18.24 14.04
C GLN A 199 -7.60 -17.19 14.99
N LEU A 200 -8.94 -17.14 15.08
CA LEU A 200 -9.63 -16.20 15.96
C LEU A 200 -9.33 -16.51 17.43
N THR A 201 -9.05 -15.47 18.21
CA THR A 201 -8.68 -15.60 19.62
C THR A 201 -9.77 -15.14 20.58
N ARG A 202 -10.83 -14.49 20.06
CA ARG A 202 -11.86 -13.82 20.85
C ARG A 202 -13.27 -14.19 20.41
N GLY A 203 -14.22 -13.91 21.29
CA GLY A 203 -15.64 -14.06 21.02
C GLY A 203 -16.09 -15.52 20.86
N ARG A 204 -17.31 -15.69 20.34
CA ARG A 204 -17.99 -16.99 20.22
C ARG A 204 -17.32 -17.98 19.25
N HIS A 205 -16.45 -17.48 18.38
CA HIS A 205 -15.79 -18.26 17.32
C HIS A 205 -14.29 -18.38 17.56
N LYS A 206 -13.83 -18.22 18.81
CA LYS A 206 -12.45 -18.51 19.18
C LYS A 206 -12.07 -19.92 18.73
N GLY A 207 -10.89 -20.08 18.12
CA GLY A 207 -10.41 -21.35 17.57
C GLY A 207 -10.66 -21.50 16.06
N ARG A 208 -11.64 -20.79 15.50
CA ARG A 208 -11.92 -20.78 14.05
C ARG A 208 -10.74 -20.28 13.25
N LEU A 209 -10.44 -20.99 12.16
CA LEU A 209 -9.46 -20.61 11.16
C LEU A 209 -10.13 -19.79 10.06
N VAL A 210 -9.44 -18.76 9.56
CA VAL A 210 -9.93 -17.86 8.52
C VAL A 210 -8.79 -17.52 7.56
N PHE A 211 -9.00 -17.64 6.26
CA PHE A 211 -8.19 -17.00 5.23
C PHE A 211 -9.10 -16.29 4.21
N THR A 212 -8.53 -15.58 3.24
CA THR A 212 -9.30 -14.82 2.26
C THR A 212 -9.22 -15.44 0.87
N ALA A 213 -10.24 -15.24 0.04
CA ALA A 213 -10.18 -15.58 -1.38
C ALA A 213 -10.78 -14.46 -2.23
N ASN A 214 -10.26 -14.23 -3.44
CA ASN A 214 -10.94 -13.45 -4.47
C ASN A 214 -11.06 -14.23 -5.77
N THR A 215 -12.19 -14.05 -6.46
CA THR A 215 -12.50 -14.83 -7.66
C THR A 215 -13.47 -14.14 -8.61
N GLU A 216 -13.65 -14.68 -9.80
CA GLU A 216 -14.37 -14.08 -10.92
C GLU A 216 -15.39 -15.04 -11.54
N THR A 217 -16.49 -14.48 -12.06
CA THR A 217 -17.44 -15.20 -12.93
C THR A 217 -17.18 -14.88 -14.39
N TRP A 218 -17.12 -15.91 -15.22
CA TRP A 218 -17.04 -15.86 -16.68
C TRP A 218 -18.31 -16.43 -17.32
N ASN A 219 -18.86 -15.72 -18.30
CA ASN A 219 -20.11 -16.11 -18.97
C ASN A 219 -19.93 -16.79 -20.35
N GLY A 220 -18.70 -17.10 -20.75
CA GLY A 220 -18.36 -17.59 -22.09
C GLY A 220 -17.71 -16.56 -23.01
N SER A 221 -17.78 -15.26 -22.66
CA SER A 221 -17.26 -14.16 -23.49
C SER A 221 -16.53 -13.06 -22.74
N ARG A 222 -16.90 -12.81 -21.47
CA ARG A 222 -16.27 -11.81 -20.61
C ARG A 222 -16.42 -12.18 -19.15
N VAL A 223 -15.58 -11.57 -18.31
CA VAL A 223 -15.79 -11.57 -16.86
C VAL A 223 -17.01 -10.69 -16.55
N THR A 224 -17.93 -11.22 -15.75
CA THR A 224 -19.22 -10.59 -15.41
C THR A 224 -19.37 -10.28 -13.93
N ALA A 225 -18.51 -10.81 -13.05
CA ALA A 225 -18.50 -10.47 -11.64
C ALA A 225 -17.12 -10.69 -11.02
N ASN A 226 -16.85 -9.95 -9.93
CA ASN A 226 -15.75 -10.23 -9.00
C ASN A 226 -16.32 -10.49 -7.60
N HIS A 227 -15.69 -11.42 -6.89
CA HIS A 227 -16.07 -11.88 -5.57
C HIS A 227 -14.89 -11.73 -4.62
N ALA A 228 -15.14 -11.18 -3.45
CA ALA A 228 -14.20 -11.11 -2.34
C ALA A 228 -14.79 -11.89 -1.16
N ALA A 229 -14.12 -12.94 -0.72
CA ALA A 229 -14.64 -13.89 0.25
C ALA A 229 -13.70 -14.14 1.44
N LEU A 230 -14.29 -14.47 2.58
CA LEU A 230 -13.60 -15.14 3.69
C LEU A 230 -13.88 -16.63 3.61
N ILE A 231 -12.85 -17.44 3.79
CA ILE A 231 -12.93 -18.90 3.85
C ILE A 231 -12.64 -19.33 5.28
N VAL A 232 -13.51 -20.16 5.86
CA VAL A 232 -13.47 -20.48 7.29
C VAL A 232 -13.49 -21.97 7.56
N SER A 233 -12.84 -22.39 8.64
CA SER A 233 -12.87 -23.75 9.19
C SER A 233 -13.04 -23.73 10.70
N ASP A 234 -13.89 -24.64 11.20
CA ASP A 234 -14.23 -24.79 12.62
C ASP A 234 -13.64 -26.08 13.23
N ASP A 235 -12.88 -26.87 12.46
CA ASP A 235 -12.43 -28.22 12.80
C ASP A 235 -10.93 -28.44 12.53
N GLY A 236 -10.11 -27.41 12.75
CA GLY A 236 -8.65 -27.50 12.58
C GLY A 236 -8.19 -27.55 11.12
N GLY A 237 -9.07 -27.21 10.17
CA GLY A 237 -8.78 -27.17 8.73
C GLY A 237 -9.12 -28.45 7.98
N ASP A 238 -9.79 -29.40 8.63
CA ASP A 238 -10.25 -30.63 7.99
C ASP A 238 -11.32 -30.34 6.95
N HIS A 239 -12.27 -29.43 7.24
CA HIS A 239 -13.27 -28.95 6.28
C HIS A 239 -13.33 -27.42 6.24
N TRP A 240 -13.55 -26.89 5.04
CA TRP A 240 -13.65 -25.48 4.75
C TRP A 240 -15.01 -25.12 4.14
N LYS A 241 -15.44 -23.88 4.39
CA LYS A 241 -16.64 -23.33 3.76
C LYS A 241 -16.41 -21.87 3.40
N ILE A 242 -17.11 -21.44 2.36
CA ILE A 242 -17.23 -20.02 2.02
C ILE A 242 -18.05 -19.33 3.12
N GLY A 243 -17.48 -18.29 3.71
CA GLY A 243 -18.11 -17.43 4.69
C GLY A 243 -18.63 -16.15 4.06
N ALA A 244 -18.19 -15.01 4.59
CA ALA A 244 -18.58 -13.70 4.12
C ALA A 244 -18.16 -13.48 2.66
N THR A 245 -19.08 -13.03 1.81
CA THR A 245 -18.81 -12.70 0.40
C THR A 245 -19.32 -11.31 0.07
N ASP A 246 -18.54 -10.56 -0.70
CA ASP A 246 -18.96 -9.32 -1.37
C ASP A 246 -18.77 -9.50 -2.87
N SER A 247 -19.85 -9.36 -3.63
CA SER A 247 -19.91 -9.67 -5.06
C SER A 247 -20.32 -8.45 -5.85
N TYR A 248 -19.50 -8.06 -6.82
CA TYR A 248 -19.78 -6.92 -7.70
C TYR A 248 -19.96 -7.37 -9.14
N PRO A 249 -21.10 -7.02 -9.79
CA PRO A 249 -21.25 -7.24 -11.22
C PRO A 249 -20.31 -6.31 -11.98
N ILE A 250 -19.76 -6.83 -13.07
CA ILE A 250 -19.00 -6.09 -14.07
C ILE A 250 -19.93 -5.85 -15.26
N PRO A 251 -20.44 -4.62 -15.45
CA PRO A 251 -21.12 -4.17 -16.65
C PRO A 251 -20.39 -4.49 -17.96
N ALA A 252 -21.14 -4.51 -19.06
CA ALA A 252 -20.60 -4.80 -20.39
C ALA A 252 -19.61 -3.72 -20.89
N ASP A 253 -19.69 -2.50 -20.37
CA ASP A 253 -18.74 -1.42 -20.66
C ASP A 253 -17.39 -1.56 -19.93
N GLY A 254 -17.22 -2.63 -19.13
CA GLY A 254 -16.00 -2.93 -18.39
C GLY A 254 -15.81 -2.08 -17.12
N THR A 255 -16.72 -1.18 -16.80
CA THR A 255 -16.66 -0.38 -15.56
C THR A 255 -17.27 -1.12 -14.40
N PHE A 256 -16.73 -0.98 -13.19
CA PHE A 256 -17.30 -1.59 -11.98
C PHE A 256 -16.99 -0.73 -10.76
N ARG A 257 -17.78 -0.88 -9.69
CA ARG A 257 -17.64 -0.02 -8.52
C ARG A 257 -16.30 -0.23 -7.83
N GLN A 258 -16.06 -1.47 -7.41
CA GLN A 258 -14.87 -1.93 -6.72
C GLN A 258 -14.58 -3.37 -7.14
N LYS A 259 -13.31 -3.74 -7.14
CA LYS A 259 -12.81 -5.10 -7.30
C LYS A 259 -11.83 -5.40 -6.17
N PRO A 260 -12.33 -5.61 -4.94
CA PRO A 260 -11.48 -6.02 -3.84
C PRO A 260 -10.84 -7.36 -4.18
N SER A 261 -9.51 -7.39 -4.08
CA SER A 261 -8.66 -8.53 -4.40
C SER A 261 -7.48 -8.56 -3.44
N GLU A 262 -6.73 -9.66 -3.43
CA GLU A 262 -5.46 -9.81 -2.70
C GLU A 262 -5.56 -9.29 -1.26
N MET A 263 -6.52 -9.86 -0.51
CA MET A 263 -6.96 -9.30 0.77
C MET A 263 -6.06 -9.73 1.93
N THR A 264 -6.00 -8.88 2.94
CA THR A 264 -5.39 -9.15 4.25
C THR A 264 -6.43 -9.00 5.36
N ILE A 265 -6.25 -9.75 6.44
CA ILE A 265 -7.17 -9.77 7.58
C ILE A 265 -6.44 -9.54 8.89
N THR A 266 -7.16 -9.00 9.87
CA THR A 266 -6.66 -8.82 11.24
C THR A 266 -7.82 -8.90 12.23
N GLU A 267 -7.66 -9.69 13.28
CA GLU A 267 -8.58 -9.67 14.42
C GLU A 267 -8.36 -8.41 15.27
N ARG A 268 -9.39 -7.58 15.38
CA ARG A 268 -9.40 -6.38 16.21
C ARG A 268 -9.54 -6.73 17.70
N PRO A 269 -9.18 -5.81 18.62
CA PRO A 269 -9.38 -6.01 20.05
C PRO A 269 -10.83 -6.30 20.48
N ASP A 270 -11.82 -5.83 19.70
CA ASP A 270 -13.24 -6.10 19.92
C ASP A 270 -13.70 -7.47 19.37
N GLY A 271 -12.79 -8.28 18.83
CA GLY A 271 -13.07 -9.61 18.25
C GLY A 271 -13.64 -9.56 16.82
N ALA A 272 -13.81 -8.38 16.22
CA ALA A 272 -14.19 -8.27 14.83
C ALA A 272 -13.00 -8.55 13.90
N VAL A 273 -13.25 -9.15 12.74
CA VAL A 273 -12.25 -9.33 11.68
C VAL A 273 -12.29 -8.10 10.78
N TYR A 274 -11.24 -7.31 10.78
CA TYR A 274 -11.02 -6.28 9.77
C TYR A 274 -10.48 -6.94 8.50
N VAL A 275 -10.99 -6.51 7.35
CA VAL A 275 -10.56 -7.01 6.04
C VAL A 275 -10.18 -5.82 5.19
N SER A 276 -8.97 -5.84 4.63
CA SER A 276 -8.49 -4.83 3.68
C SER A 276 -8.16 -5.50 2.36
N GLY A 277 -8.64 -4.93 1.25
CA GLY A 277 -8.41 -5.44 -0.10
C GLY A 277 -7.62 -4.44 -0.93
N ARG A 278 -6.73 -4.94 -1.80
CA ARG A 278 -6.28 -4.19 -2.96
C ARG A 278 -7.51 -3.87 -3.82
N GLU A 279 -7.67 -2.61 -4.17
CA GLU A 279 -8.68 -2.19 -5.13
C GLU A 279 -8.04 -2.13 -6.52
N GLN A 280 -8.60 -2.88 -7.46
CA GLN A 280 -8.10 -2.98 -8.82
C GLN A 280 -9.10 -2.38 -9.80
N ASP A 281 -8.79 -1.19 -10.32
CA ASP A 281 -9.47 -0.60 -11.49
C ASP A 281 -10.96 -0.25 -11.32
N GLY A 282 -11.46 -0.26 -10.08
CA GLY A 282 -12.79 0.20 -9.75
C GLY A 282 -13.01 1.68 -10.02
N THR A 283 -14.28 2.08 -9.97
CA THR A 283 -14.72 3.46 -10.18
C THR A 283 -14.73 4.31 -8.92
N ASP A 284 -14.80 3.66 -7.75
CA ASP A 284 -14.61 4.32 -6.46
C ASP A 284 -13.17 4.87 -6.32
N LEU A 285 -12.93 5.68 -5.29
CA LEU A 285 -11.61 6.29 -5.04
C LEU A 285 -10.62 5.30 -4.44
N GLY A 286 -9.33 5.57 -4.65
CA GLY A 286 -8.22 4.91 -3.99
C GLY A 286 -7.92 3.49 -4.49
N HIS A 287 -6.77 2.97 -4.06
CA HIS A 287 -6.29 1.64 -4.43
C HIS A 287 -6.36 0.63 -3.27
N ARG A 288 -7.03 1.02 -2.18
CA ARG A 288 -7.26 0.18 -1.00
C ARG A 288 -8.68 0.36 -0.49
N THR A 289 -9.34 -0.75 -0.25
CA THR A 289 -10.70 -0.81 0.29
C THR A 289 -10.71 -1.62 1.57
N HIS A 290 -11.79 -1.50 2.34
CA HIS A 290 -11.96 -2.28 3.54
C HIS A 290 -13.41 -2.61 3.88
N THR A 291 -13.59 -3.66 4.67
CA THR A 291 -14.83 -3.99 5.37
C THR A 291 -14.52 -4.65 6.73
N VAL A 292 -15.54 -5.10 7.44
CA VAL A 292 -15.45 -5.74 8.75
C VAL A 292 -16.45 -6.89 8.83
N SER A 293 -16.04 -8.04 9.37
CA SER A 293 -16.94 -9.09 9.86
C SER A 293 -16.99 -9.07 11.39
N ARG A 294 -18.19 -9.19 11.97
CA ARG A 294 -18.42 -9.23 13.43
C ARG A 294 -18.86 -10.60 13.93
N ASP A 295 -19.01 -11.56 13.04
CA ASP A 295 -19.62 -12.86 13.30
C ASP A 295 -18.67 -14.02 12.96
N GLY A 296 -17.36 -13.79 13.12
CA GLY A 296 -16.31 -14.78 12.91
C GLY A 296 -16.08 -15.12 11.44
N GLY A 297 -16.33 -14.18 10.53
CA GLY A 297 -16.10 -14.37 9.11
C GLY A 297 -17.28 -14.95 8.33
N ASN A 298 -18.47 -15.08 8.93
CA ASN A 298 -19.65 -15.60 8.23
C ASN A 298 -20.29 -14.55 7.33
N THR A 299 -20.31 -13.28 7.73
CA THR A 299 -20.85 -12.16 6.93
C THR A 299 -20.00 -10.90 7.05
N TYR A 300 -20.04 -10.07 6.01
CA TYR A 300 -19.55 -8.69 6.09
C TYR A 300 -20.63 -7.77 6.63
N THR A 301 -20.24 -6.84 7.48
CA THR A 301 -21.15 -5.82 8.04
C THR A 301 -21.61 -4.79 7.01
N ALA A 302 -20.88 -4.64 5.92
CA ALA A 302 -21.19 -3.82 4.76
C ALA A 302 -20.32 -4.27 3.57
N PRO A 303 -20.67 -3.90 2.33
CA PRO A 303 -19.75 -4.03 1.21
C PRO A 303 -18.43 -3.28 1.45
N PHE A 304 -17.39 -3.65 0.70
CA PHE A 304 -16.13 -2.93 0.71
C PHE A 304 -16.33 -1.45 0.39
N ARG A 305 -15.45 -0.63 0.96
CA ARG A 305 -15.41 0.81 0.68
C ARG A 305 -13.98 1.32 0.65
N ALA A 306 -13.77 2.32 -0.19
CA ALA A 306 -12.54 3.10 -0.26
C ALA A 306 -12.17 3.72 1.08
N ILE A 307 -10.86 3.90 1.31
CA ILE A 307 -10.30 4.71 2.38
C ILE A 307 -9.71 5.97 1.75
N PRO A 308 -10.44 7.09 1.72
CA PRO A 308 -9.89 8.36 1.25
C PRO A 308 -8.69 8.79 2.10
N ASP A 309 -7.79 9.58 1.52
CA ASP A 309 -6.54 10.04 2.15
C ASP A 309 -5.51 8.95 2.52
N LEU A 310 -5.76 7.68 2.14
CA LEU A 310 -4.77 6.60 2.18
C LEU A 310 -4.14 6.43 0.79
N TYR A 311 -2.97 7.03 0.59
CA TYR A 311 -2.26 6.97 -0.69
C TYR A 311 -1.40 5.71 -0.78
N THR A 312 -1.76 4.83 -1.71
CA THR A 312 -1.03 3.60 -2.03
C THR A 312 -1.09 3.37 -3.54
N PRO A 313 -0.14 2.64 -4.15
CA PRO A 313 -0.31 2.13 -5.50
C PRO A 313 -1.26 0.91 -5.47
N GLN A 314 -1.65 0.41 -6.64
CA GLN A 314 -2.40 -0.84 -6.77
C GLN A 314 -1.48 -2.05 -6.51
N VAL A 315 -1.43 -2.49 -5.25
CA VAL A 315 -0.56 -3.56 -4.78
C VAL A 315 -1.17 -4.22 -3.54
N GLN A 316 -0.95 -5.50 -3.30
CA GLN A 316 -1.29 -6.12 -2.02
C GLN A 316 -0.47 -5.47 -0.89
N GLY A 317 -1.03 -5.48 0.32
CA GLY A 317 -0.33 -5.13 1.55
C GLY A 317 -0.94 -5.92 2.71
N SER A 318 -0.30 -5.84 3.87
CA SER A 318 -0.70 -6.63 5.04
C SER A 318 -1.06 -5.75 6.23
N THR A 319 -1.94 -6.28 7.08
CA THR A 319 -2.30 -5.63 8.35
C THR A 319 -1.99 -6.51 9.55
N LEU A 320 -1.67 -5.89 10.69
CA LEU A 320 -1.40 -6.60 11.94
C LEU A 320 -1.81 -5.77 13.16
N GLN A 321 -2.53 -6.37 14.11
CA GLN A 321 -2.77 -5.77 15.42
C GLN A 321 -1.55 -5.94 16.34
N PHE A 322 -0.90 -4.83 16.69
CA PHE A 322 0.28 -4.81 17.57
C PHE A 322 0.19 -3.70 18.62
N GLY A 323 0.18 -4.08 19.90
CA GLY A 323 0.00 -3.15 21.01
C GLY A 323 -1.34 -2.41 20.89
N LYS A 324 -1.27 -1.07 20.99
CA LYS A 324 -2.44 -0.18 20.86
C LYS A 324 -2.74 0.22 19.41
N ARG A 325 -1.96 -0.26 18.45
CA ARG A 325 -2.03 0.12 17.05
C ARG A 325 -2.45 -1.06 16.19
N MET A 326 -3.18 -0.75 15.14
CA MET A 326 -3.23 -1.61 13.96
C MET A 326 -2.21 -1.08 12.97
N LEU A 327 -1.37 -1.95 12.42
CA LEU A 327 -0.34 -1.61 11.46
C LEU A 327 -0.79 -2.00 10.05
N LEU A 328 -0.38 -1.21 9.07
CA LEU A 328 -0.47 -1.52 7.64
C LEU A 328 0.94 -1.40 7.06
N ALA A 329 1.42 -2.46 6.41
CA ALA A 329 2.59 -2.43 5.56
C ALA A 329 2.15 -2.33 4.11
N CYS A 330 2.61 -1.28 3.43
CA CYS A 330 2.29 -1.03 2.03
C CYS A 330 3.25 0.03 1.46
N PRO A 331 3.61 -0.06 0.16
CA PRO A 331 4.20 1.06 -0.57
C PRO A 331 3.33 2.31 -0.47
N ALA A 332 3.93 3.47 -0.22
CA ALA A 332 3.22 4.73 0.01
C ALA A 332 3.29 5.71 -1.18
N ASP A 333 4.03 5.37 -2.24
CA ASP A 333 4.00 6.12 -3.49
C ASP A 333 2.74 5.73 -4.30
N PRO A 334 1.82 6.66 -4.56
CA PRO A 334 0.56 6.34 -5.22
C PRO A 334 0.72 5.92 -6.70
N ASP A 335 1.81 6.30 -7.39
CA ASP A 335 2.05 5.97 -8.80
C ASP A 335 2.81 4.65 -8.97
N ARG A 336 3.78 4.38 -8.08
CA ARG A 336 4.75 3.30 -8.26
C ARG A 336 4.83 2.42 -7.02
N ARG A 337 5.09 1.13 -7.23
CA ARG A 337 5.43 0.16 -6.17
C ARG A 337 6.80 0.47 -5.58
N ARG A 338 6.88 1.50 -4.73
CA ARG A 338 8.09 1.96 -4.03
C ARG A 338 7.73 2.67 -2.74
N THR A 339 8.75 2.89 -1.90
CA THR A 339 8.60 3.52 -0.58
C THR A 339 7.75 2.67 0.37
N MET A 340 8.25 1.50 0.76
CA MET A 340 7.60 0.67 1.77
C MET A 340 7.49 1.45 3.09
N GLN A 341 6.27 1.56 3.62
CA GLN A 341 6.01 2.22 4.90
C GLN A 341 5.16 1.36 5.83
N ILE A 342 5.34 1.62 7.12
CA ILE A 342 4.41 1.21 8.17
C ILE A 342 3.50 2.39 8.53
N ARG A 343 2.18 2.17 8.45
CA ARG A 343 1.12 3.12 8.79
C ARG A 343 0.39 2.64 10.03
N SER A 344 0.17 3.52 11.00
CA SER A 344 -0.61 3.17 12.19
C SER A 344 -2.06 3.58 12.04
N SER A 345 -2.95 2.79 12.63
CA SER A 345 -4.30 3.18 12.97
C SER A 345 -4.55 2.97 14.47
N TYR A 346 -5.29 3.91 15.06
CA TYR A 346 -5.66 3.90 16.49
C TYR A 346 -7.16 3.75 16.71
N ASP A 347 -7.96 3.62 15.64
CA ASP A 347 -9.42 3.53 15.67
C ASP A 347 -9.94 2.24 15.01
N GLY A 348 -9.05 1.25 14.89
CA GLY A 348 -9.28 -0.07 14.32
C GLY A 348 -9.14 -0.13 12.81
N GLY A 349 -8.53 0.85 12.14
CA GLY A 349 -8.42 0.89 10.68
C GLY A 349 -9.56 1.65 10.01
N ARG A 350 -10.21 2.58 10.74
CA ARG A 350 -11.13 3.56 10.12
C ARG A 350 -10.34 4.72 9.52
N THR A 351 -9.30 5.16 10.20
CA THR A 351 -8.31 6.14 9.70
C THR A 351 -6.90 5.58 9.86
N TRP A 352 -6.00 6.04 9.01
CA TRP A 352 -4.59 5.63 9.00
C TRP A 352 -3.72 6.88 9.02
N ASP A 353 -2.51 6.76 9.55
CA ASP A 353 -1.48 7.80 9.41
C ASP A 353 -1.36 8.26 7.93
N SER A 354 -1.08 9.55 7.70
CA SER A 354 -0.78 10.19 6.41
C SER A 354 0.71 10.06 6.04
N VAL A 355 1.10 10.31 4.78
CA VAL A 355 2.43 9.92 4.22
C VAL A 355 3.60 10.44 5.08
N ASP A 356 3.44 11.63 5.61
CA ASP A 356 4.36 12.32 6.53
C ASP A 356 4.38 11.75 7.96
N ARG A 357 3.28 11.13 8.42
CA ARG A 357 3.13 10.50 9.74
C ARG A 357 3.60 9.05 9.78
N GLY A 358 3.69 8.38 8.64
CA GLY A 358 4.14 6.98 8.54
C GLY A 358 5.66 6.81 8.75
N THR A 359 6.06 5.59 9.10
CA THR A 359 7.48 5.22 9.28
C THR A 359 7.98 4.57 8.00
N THR A 360 9.00 5.17 7.38
CA THR A 360 9.61 4.65 6.15
C THR A 360 10.55 3.49 6.47
N VAL A 361 10.32 2.35 5.83
CA VAL A 361 11.19 1.17 5.90
C VAL A 361 12.30 1.29 4.85
N THR A 362 11.93 1.63 3.62
CA THR A 362 12.86 1.92 2.52
C THR A 362 12.21 2.89 1.53
N THR A 363 13.02 3.59 0.75
CA THR A 363 12.60 4.40 -0.41
C THR A 363 12.78 3.69 -1.75
N ASP A 364 13.34 2.48 -1.72
CA ASP A 364 13.53 1.60 -2.88
C ASP A 364 12.21 1.20 -3.53
N TRP A 365 12.29 0.52 -4.68
CA TRP A 365 11.16 -0.25 -5.18
C TRP A 365 10.73 -1.26 -4.13
N SER A 366 9.42 -1.44 -4.00
CA SER A 366 8.82 -2.30 -2.99
C SER A 366 7.42 -2.70 -3.40
N GLY A 367 7.10 -3.98 -3.28
CA GLY A 367 5.85 -4.57 -3.75
C GLY A 367 5.00 -5.15 -2.62
N TYR A 368 4.64 -6.42 -2.78
CA TYR A 368 3.88 -7.17 -1.80
C TYR A 368 4.57 -7.25 -0.45
N SER A 369 3.77 -7.39 0.61
CA SER A 369 4.29 -7.43 1.98
C SER A 369 3.41 -8.21 2.94
N ASP A 370 4.04 -8.86 3.91
CA ASP A 370 3.39 -9.54 5.01
C ASP A 370 3.98 -9.20 6.38
N LEU A 371 3.11 -8.98 7.36
CA LEU A 371 3.43 -8.60 8.72
C LEU A 371 3.19 -9.79 9.65
N VAL A 372 4.14 -10.05 10.55
CA VAL A 372 4.01 -11.09 11.57
C VAL A 372 4.38 -10.54 12.94
N ARG A 373 3.72 -11.03 13.99
CA ARG A 373 4.23 -10.87 15.35
C ARG A 373 5.44 -11.80 15.51
N ALA A 374 6.66 -11.29 15.32
CA ALA A 374 7.88 -12.08 15.39
C ALA A 374 8.14 -12.62 16.81
N ASP A 375 7.90 -11.78 17.82
CA ASP A 375 7.94 -12.16 19.23
C ASP A 375 7.06 -11.22 20.08
N ARG A 376 7.32 -11.12 21.39
CA ARG A 376 6.54 -10.28 22.31
C ARG A 376 6.72 -8.78 22.03
N THR A 377 7.90 -8.37 21.60
CA THR A 377 8.31 -6.96 21.47
C THR A 377 8.56 -6.55 20.02
N HIS A 378 8.75 -7.50 19.11
CA HIS A 378 9.05 -7.23 17.71
C HIS A 378 7.92 -7.60 16.77
N VAL A 379 7.77 -6.76 15.75
CA VAL A 379 7.07 -7.04 14.50
C VAL A 379 8.11 -7.49 13.47
N GLY A 380 7.77 -8.52 12.70
CA GLY A 380 8.47 -8.91 11.49
C GLY A 380 7.71 -8.38 10.28
N LEU A 381 8.43 -7.91 9.27
CA LEU A 381 7.93 -7.49 7.98
C LEU A 381 8.70 -8.24 6.90
N MET A 382 8.02 -9.08 6.13
CA MET A 382 8.55 -9.68 4.92
C MET A 382 8.00 -8.92 3.72
N TYR A 383 8.83 -8.50 2.78
CA TYR A 383 8.35 -7.71 1.64
C TYR A 383 9.24 -7.81 0.41
N GLU A 384 8.62 -7.71 -0.77
CA GLU A 384 9.31 -7.52 -2.04
C GLU A 384 10.01 -6.16 -2.07
N GLY A 385 11.27 -6.10 -2.47
CA GLY A 385 11.96 -4.83 -2.68
C GLY A 385 13.23 -4.93 -3.50
N GLY A 386 13.76 -3.78 -3.94
CA GLY A 386 14.93 -3.74 -4.80
C GLY A 386 15.31 -2.35 -5.28
N ALA A 387 16.57 -2.19 -5.68
CA ALA A 387 17.07 -0.90 -6.18
C ALA A 387 16.53 -0.60 -7.59
N VAL A 388 16.24 -1.63 -8.40
CA VAL A 388 15.87 -1.49 -9.81
C VAL A 388 14.41 -1.89 -10.04
N ASP A 389 13.97 -3.00 -9.44
CA ASP A 389 12.59 -3.49 -9.52
C ASP A 389 12.14 -3.97 -8.14
N ALA A 390 10.83 -3.93 -7.87
CA ALA A 390 10.29 -4.45 -6.62
C ALA A 390 10.54 -5.97 -6.46
N ARG A 391 10.76 -6.68 -7.57
CA ARG A 391 10.93 -8.14 -7.65
C ARG A 391 12.39 -8.59 -7.56
N ASP A 392 13.33 -7.67 -7.36
CA ASP A 392 14.76 -8.00 -7.30
C ASP A 392 15.06 -8.99 -6.15
N GLU A 393 14.38 -8.84 -5.01
CA GLU A 393 14.57 -9.66 -3.82
C GLU A 393 13.37 -9.58 -2.87
N ILE A 394 13.28 -10.53 -1.94
CA ILE A 394 12.40 -10.42 -0.77
C ILE A 394 13.26 -10.18 0.46
N ARG A 395 12.93 -9.14 1.22
CA ARG A 395 13.61 -8.74 2.46
C ARG A 395 12.78 -9.13 3.67
N PHE A 396 13.47 -9.36 4.79
CA PHE A 396 12.87 -9.49 6.10
C PHE A 396 13.43 -8.43 7.04
N ALA A 397 12.55 -7.60 7.59
CA ALA A 397 12.85 -6.59 8.58
C ALA A 397 12.20 -6.95 9.93
N ARG A 398 12.84 -6.55 11.03
CA ARG A 398 12.32 -6.64 12.39
C ARG A 398 12.41 -5.28 13.05
N PHE A 399 11.38 -4.90 13.78
CA PHE A 399 11.38 -3.66 14.54
C PHE A 399 10.50 -3.71 15.77
N THR A 400 10.77 -2.84 16.73
CA THR A 400 9.95 -2.64 17.93
C THR A 400 8.92 -1.53 17.73
N GLU A 401 7.95 -1.41 18.64
CA GLU A 401 7.00 -0.28 18.60
C GLU A 401 7.71 1.08 18.76
N ASP A 402 8.84 1.12 19.49
CA ASP A 402 9.62 2.35 19.74
C ASP A 402 10.33 2.88 18.48
N TRP A 403 10.57 2.02 17.48
CA TRP A 403 11.10 2.44 16.19
C TRP A 403 10.07 3.18 15.32
N LEU A 404 8.78 2.92 15.54
CA LEU A 404 7.71 3.56 14.79
C LEU A 404 7.60 5.03 15.20
N LYS A 405 7.29 5.90 14.24
CA LYS A 405 6.96 7.29 14.52
C LYS A 405 5.88 7.36 15.63
N PRO A 406 6.05 8.26 16.62
CA PRO A 406 5.10 8.41 17.69
C PRO A 406 3.77 8.98 17.18
N ARG A 407 2.68 8.67 17.89
CA ARG A 407 1.40 9.33 17.63
C ARG A 407 1.56 10.83 17.87
N ARG A 408 1.33 11.63 16.84
CA ARG A 408 1.28 13.09 16.95
C ARG A 408 -0.16 13.57 17.16
N GLY A 409 -0.33 14.74 17.76
CA GLY A 409 -1.62 15.43 17.88
C GLY A 409 -2.18 15.86 16.51
N PRO A 410 -3.36 16.52 16.50
CA PRO A 410 -3.87 17.14 15.29
C PRO A 410 -2.89 18.21 14.78
N ASP A 411 -2.80 18.38 13.45
CA ASP A 411 -2.01 19.44 12.84
C ASP A 411 -2.65 20.82 13.09
N PRO A 412 -1.87 21.91 13.05
CA PRO A 412 -2.41 23.25 12.88
C PRO A 412 -3.32 23.32 11.64
N THR A 413 -4.26 24.26 11.62
CA THR A 413 -5.25 24.36 10.54
C THR A 413 -5.46 25.78 10.04
N THR A 414 -5.83 25.90 8.77
CA THR A 414 -6.37 27.12 8.15
C THR A 414 -7.85 26.92 7.82
N SER A 415 -8.64 27.99 7.82
CA SER A 415 -10.08 27.88 7.57
C SER A 415 -10.39 27.60 6.10
N ASP A 416 -11.31 26.66 5.86
CA ASP A 416 -12.04 26.57 4.59
C ASP A 416 -13.41 27.21 4.77
N ARG A 417 -13.67 28.29 4.04
CA ARG A 417 -14.93 29.06 4.08
C ARG A 417 -15.97 28.52 3.11
N ALA A 418 -15.70 27.44 2.37
CA ALA A 418 -16.68 26.81 1.50
C ALA A 418 -17.84 26.21 2.33
N PRO A 419 -19.08 26.15 1.78
CA PRO A 419 -20.23 25.65 2.53
C PRO A 419 -20.04 24.20 3.01
N GLY A 420 -20.06 24.03 4.34
CA GLY A 420 -19.94 22.73 5.00
C GLY A 420 -18.51 22.16 5.03
N ALA A 421 -17.50 22.93 4.61
CA ALA A 421 -16.12 22.49 4.63
C ALA A 421 -15.54 22.45 6.06
N ARG A 422 -14.55 21.57 6.24
CA ARG A 422 -13.76 21.49 7.48
C ARG A 422 -12.44 22.24 7.27
N PRO A 423 -11.81 22.77 8.34
CA PRO A 423 -10.49 23.38 8.25
C PRO A 423 -9.46 22.44 7.62
N ALA A 424 -8.56 22.99 6.81
CA ALA A 424 -7.47 22.26 6.16
C ALA A 424 -6.25 22.21 7.08
N ALA A 425 -5.53 21.09 7.09
CA ALA A 425 -4.30 20.91 7.85
C ALA A 425 -3.15 21.71 7.23
N VAL A 426 -2.34 22.34 8.07
CA VAL A 426 -1.13 23.08 7.71
C VAL A 426 0.07 22.29 8.22
N LEU A 427 0.95 21.88 7.31
CA LEU A 427 2.11 21.03 7.55
C LEU A 427 3.41 21.81 7.38
N GLY A 428 4.53 21.22 7.81
CA GLY A 428 5.91 21.74 7.66
C GLY A 428 6.26 22.96 8.51
N GLY A 429 5.26 23.71 8.95
CA GLY A 429 5.46 24.94 9.71
C GLY A 429 5.16 26.20 8.91
N ALA A 430 4.52 26.08 7.73
CA ALA A 430 4.04 27.18 6.90
C ALA A 430 3.41 28.30 7.73
N ARG A 431 3.89 29.53 7.50
CA ARG A 431 3.57 30.70 8.34
C ARG A 431 2.76 31.73 7.61
N VAL A 432 1.98 32.49 8.36
CA VAL A 432 1.25 33.64 7.82
C VAL A 432 2.25 34.72 7.38
N THR A 433 2.04 35.29 6.19
CA THR A 433 2.78 36.41 5.59
C THR A 433 1.78 37.43 5.04
N PRO A 434 2.16 38.70 4.76
CA PRO A 434 1.30 39.60 4.00
C PRO A 434 0.88 38.97 2.65
N GLY A 435 -0.42 38.94 2.41
CA GLY A 435 -1.04 38.38 1.22
C GLY A 435 -1.36 39.42 0.16
N ARG A 436 -1.98 38.97 -0.93
CA ARG A 436 -2.63 39.87 -1.89
C ARG A 436 -3.84 40.54 -1.24
N PHE A 437 -4.59 39.79 -0.43
CA PHE A 437 -5.73 40.25 0.35
C PHE A 437 -5.54 39.93 1.84
N GLY A 438 -4.97 40.88 2.57
CA GLY A 438 -4.69 40.69 3.99
C GLY A 438 -3.50 39.76 4.21
N GLY A 439 -3.74 38.48 4.47
CA GLY A 439 -2.71 37.48 4.81
C GLY A 439 -2.69 36.32 3.83
N ALA A 440 -1.53 35.67 3.72
CA ALA A 440 -1.30 34.47 2.93
C ALA A 440 -0.46 33.47 3.72
N LEU A 441 -0.22 32.28 3.18
CA LEU A 441 0.76 31.34 3.75
C LEU A 441 2.04 31.34 2.93
N ALA A 442 3.18 31.41 3.61
CA ALA A 442 4.52 31.21 3.07
C ALA A 442 4.93 29.74 3.20
N PHE A 443 5.56 29.22 2.15
CA PHE A 443 6.02 27.85 1.99
C PHE A 443 7.54 27.86 1.73
N ASP A 444 8.26 26.94 2.37
CA ASP A 444 9.73 26.92 2.40
C ASP A 444 10.40 25.97 1.40
N GLY A 445 9.63 25.26 0.58
CA GLY A 445 10.16 24.29 -0.40
C GLY A 445 10.64 22.96 0.17
N THR A 446 10.48 22.71 1.47
CA THR A 446 11.00 21.50 2.13
C THR A 446 9.90 20.50 2.46
N ASP A 447 8.96 20.88 3.32
CA ASP A 447 7.87 19.99 3.77
C ASP A 447 6.52 20.71 3.99
N ASP A 448 6.49 22.03 3.78
CA ASP A 448 5.29 22.86 3.89
C ASP A 448 4.20 22.44 2.91
N ALA A 449 2.97 22.37 3.41
CA ALA A 449 1.78 22.05 2.62
C ALA A 449 0.50 22.47 3.34
N VAL A 450 -0.57 22.72 2.58
CA VAL A 450 -1.94 22.70 3.09
C VAL A 450 -2.68 21.51 2.51
N ARG A 451 -3.23 20.64 3.36
CA ARG A 451 -3.97 19.45 2.95
C ARG A 451 -5.41 19.51 3.43
N LEU A 452 -6.35 19.37 2.50
CA LEU A 452 -7.77 19.38 2.85
C LEU A 452 -8.19 17.99 3.33
N PRO A 453 -8.99 17.89 4.40
CA PRO A 453 -9.59 16.62 4.78
C PRO A 453 -10.57 16.16 3.71
N PHE A 454 -10.64 14.85 3.46
CA PHE A 454 -11.57 14.32 2.47
C PHE A 454 -13.03 14.75 2.71
N SER A 455 -13.67 15.16 1.62
CA SER A 455 -15.11 15.42 1.51
C SER A 455 -15.61 14.89 0.16
N ARG A 456 -16.84 14.38 0.13
CA ARG A 456 -17.47 13.85 -1.10
C ARG A 456 -17.70 14.91 -2.18
N ARG A 457 -17.53 16.20 -1.86
CA ARG A 457 -17.62 17.32 -2.82
C ARG A 457 -16.30 17.63 -3.52
N LEU A 458 -15.16 17.19 -2.99
CA LEU A 458 -13.84 17.46 -3.58
C LEU A 458 -13.61 16.70 -4.89
N PRO A 459 -14.02 15.42 -5.05
CA PRO A 459 -13.97 14.73 -6.33
C PRO A 459 -14.90 15.39 -7.36
N LEU A 460 -14.30 16.18 -8.27
CA LEU A 460 -15.05 16.95 -9.26
C LEU A 460 -15.78 16.09 -10.30
N GLY A 461 -15.40 14.81 -10.44
CA GLY A 461 -16.05 13.89 -11.38
C GLY A 461 -15.76 14.30 -12.82
N ALA A 462 -16.77 14.24 -13.70
CA ALA A 462 -16.69 14.69 -15.10
C ALA A 462 -17.24 16.11 -15.30
N ARG A 463 -17.45 16.87 -14.20
CA ARG A 463 -18.02 18.22 -14.26
C ARG A 463 -17.01 19.21 -14.84
N ASP A 464 -17.56 20.27 -15.40
CA ASP A 464 -16.85 21.53 -15.57
C ASP A 464 -16.47 22.11 -14.20
N PHE A 465 -15.36 22.82 -14.14
CA PHE A 465 -14.86 23.38 -12.89
C PHE A 465 -13.96 24.59 -13.14
N THR A 466 -13.73 25.36 -12.08
CA THR A 466 -12.71 26.41 -12.04
C THR A 466 -11.92 26.31 -10.75
N ALA A 467 -10.59 26.21 -10.85
CA ALA A 467 -9.68 26.32 -9.72
C ALA A 467 -8.90 27.62 -9.84
N SER A 468 -8.74 28.37 -8.75
CA SER A 468 -8.09 29.67 -8.73
C SER A 468 -7.28 29.86 -7.46
N LEU A 469 -6.19 30.62 -7.56
CA LEU A 469 -5.35 31.01 -6.44
C LEU A 469 -4.52 32.24 -6.80
N TRP A 470 -3.98 32.90 -5.79
CA TRP A 470 -2.89 33.85 -5.94
C TRP A 470 -1.58 33.20 -5.52
N PHE A 471 -0.51 33.47 -6.25
CA PHE A 471 0.82 32.98 -5.91
C PHE A 471 1.88 34.07 -6.07
N ARG A 472 2.99 33.92 -5.35
CA ARG A 472 4.19 34.74 -5.45
C ARG A 472 5.42 33.88 -5.21
N TYR A 473 6.38 33.91 -6.12
CA TYR A 473 7.66 33.21 -5.98
C TYR A 473 8.73 33.84 -6.87
N ASP A 474 9.99 33.52 -6.61
CA ASP A 474 11.17 33.99 -7.34
C ASP A 474 12.15 32.85 -7.69
N GLU A 475 11.79 31.60 -7.39
CA GLU A 475 12.59 30.43 -7.76
C GLU A 475 12.79 30.34 -9.28
N THR A 476 14.00 29.97 -9.68
CA THR A 476 14.40 29.87 -11.09
C THR A 476 14.44 28.42 -11.58
N THR A 477 14.36 27.45 -10.65
CA THR A 477 14.40 26.02 -10.97
C THR A 477 13.37 25.23 -10.14
N GLY A 478 13.32 23.92 -10.35
CA GLY A 478 12.44 23.02 -9.61
C GLY A 478 11.00 22.97 -10.14
N GLU A 479 10.28 21.95 -9.71
CA GLU A 479 8.83 21.85 -9.88
C GLU A 479 8.15 22.62 -8.73
N GLN A 480 7.29 23.59 -9.05
CA GLN A 480 6.63 24.45 -8.07
C GLN A 480 5.12 24.12 -7.98
N PRO A 481 4.70 23.11 -7.18
CA PRO A 481 3.31 22.66 -7.11
C PRO A 481 2.43 23.68 -6.38
N LEU A 482 1.47 24.30 -7.09
CA LEU A 482 0.58 25.31 -6.51
C LEU A 482 -0.70 24.66 -5.94
N LEU A 483 -1.36 23.83 -6.74
CA LEU A 483 -2.54 23.06 -6.36
C LEU A 483 -2.48 21.68 -7.01
N TRP A 484 -2.77 20.64 -6.25
CA TRP A 484 -2.85 19.26 -6.72
C TRP A 484 -4.13 18.59 -6.20
N MET A 485 -4.95 18.04 -7.08
CA MET A 485 -6.19 17.34 -6.75
C MET A 485 -6.21 15.97 -7.42
N GLY A 486 -6.42 14.92 -6.64
CA GLY A 486 -6.48 13.55 -7.17
C GLY A 486 -5.10 12.91 -7.33
N GLY A 487 -4.91 12.18 -8.42
CA GLY A 487 -3.83 11.20 -8.60
C GLY A 487 -2.53 11.83 -9.07
N ILE A 488 -1.64 10.99 -9.59
CA ILE A 488 -0.30 11.38 -10.02
C ILE A 488 0.17 10.57 -11.22
N GLY A 489 1.26 11.00 -11.86
CA GLY A 489 1.79 10.32 -13.04
C GLY A 489 0.88 10.55 -14.26
N THR A 490 0.77 9.56 -15.14
CA THR A 490 -0.05 9.66 -16.36
C THR A 490 -1.23 8.71 -16.37
N ASN A 491 -1.31 7.81 -15.38
CA ASN A 491 -2.25 6.69 -15.37
C ASN A 491 -3.40 6.90 -14.37
N GLN A 492 -3.44 8.04 -13.69
CA GLN A 492 -4.40 8.33 -12.64
C GLN A 492 -5.07 9.68 -12.90
N PRO A 493 -6.41 9.75 -12.81
CA PRO A 493 -7.11 11.01 -12.93
C PRO A 493 -6.67 12.04 -11.88
N GLN A 494 -6.43 13.28 -12.33
CA GLN A 494 -5.89 14.36 -11.52
C GLN A 494 -6.21 15.73 -12.14
N VAL A 495 -6.10 16.78 -11.33
CA VAL A 495 -6.05 18.18 -11.73
C VAL A 495 -4.88 18.83 -11.00
N TRP A 496 -4.01 19.55 -11.70
CA TRP A 496 -2.98 20.33 -11.02
C TRP A 496 -2.64 21.64 -11.72
N LEU A 497 -2.10 22.56 -10.93
CA LEU A 497 -1.49 23.82 -11.32
C LEU A 497 -0.06 23.86 -10.79
N ARG A 498 0.92 24.17 -11.64
CA ARG A 498 2.33 24.25 -11.22
C ARG A 498 3.12 25.31 -11.98
N GLY A 499 4.10 25.92 -11.30
CA GLY A 499 5.17 26.69 -11.92
C GLY A 499 6.31 25.80 -12.40
N GLU A 500 6.91 26.16 -13.53
CA GLU A 500 8.06 25.46 -14.14
C GLU A 500 9.08 26.51 -14.61
N PRO A 501 9.76 27.21 -13.69
CA PRO A 501 10.58 28.38 -14.01
C PRO A 501 11.74 28.09 -14.97
N ALA A 502 12.38 26.93 -14.85
CA ALA A 502 13.43 26.50 -15.78
C ALA A 502 12.93 26.32 -17.23
N SER A 503 11.62 26.18 -17.42
CA SER A 503 10.96 26.11 -18.72
C SER A 503 10.21 27.39 -19.10
N ASN A 504 10.37 28.46 -18.31
CA ASN A 504 9.70 29.75 -18.47
C ASN A 504 8.18 29.64 -18.66
N ARG A 505 7.50 28.86 -17.81
CA ARG A 505 6.04 28.66 -17.92
C ARG A 505 5.36 28.31 -16.60
N VAL A 506 4.05 28.55 -16.57
CA VAL A 506 3.08 27.96 -15.64
C VAL A 506 2.20 27.01 -16.44
N THR A 507 1.89 25.85 -15.87
CA THR A 507 1.09 24.82 -16.52
C THR A 507 -0.13 24.46 -15.67
N GLY A 508 -1.28 24.34 -16.33
CA GLY A 508 -2.45 23.63 -15.83
C GLY A 508 -2.61 22.31 -16.57
N LEU A 509 -2.90 21.23 -15.85
CA LEU A 509 -3.14 19.91 -16.43
C LEU A 509 -4.36 19.24 -15.80
N ILE A 510 -5.03 18.46 -16.63
CA ILE A 510 -5.98 17.44 -16.19
C ILE A 510 -5.58 16.08 -16.76
N THR A 511 -5.82 15.02 -15.99
CA THR A 511 -5.90 13.64 -16.48
C THR A 511 -7.30 13.14 -16.23
N THR A 512 -7.95 12.59 -17.25
CA THR A 512 -9.32 12.09 -17.19
C THR A 512 -9.39 10.61 -17.54
N ARG A 513 -10.43 9.94 -17.02
CA ARG A 513 -10.81 8.59 -17.42
C ARG A 513 -12.27 8.57 -17.87
N GLU A 514 -12.54 7.99 -19.03
CA GLU A 514 -13.87 7.84 -19.61
C GLU A 514 -14.23 6.35 -19.67
N GLY A 515 -15.26 5.94 -18.93
CA GLY A 515 -15.61 4.52 -18.83
C GLY A 515 -14.43 3.67 -18.34
N ALA A 516 -14.15 2.58 -19.06
CA ALA A 516 -13.01 1.68 -18.88
C ALA A 516 -11.79 2.05 -19.76
N ALA A 517 -11.88 3.11 -20.57
CA ALA A 517 -10.80 3.49 -21.48
C ALA A 517 -9.52 3.90 -20.72
N PRO A 518 -8.34 3.79 -21.36
CA PRO A 518 -7.09 4.33 -20.81
C PRO A 518 -7.21 5.83 -20.48
N PRO A 519 -6.54 6.30 -19.42
CA PRO A 519 -6.52 7.72 -19.08
C PRO A 519 -5.95 8.59 -20.20
N ARG A 520 -6.48 9.79 -20.35
CA ARG A 520 -5.98 10.82 -21.27
C ARG A 520 -5.67 12.09 -20.51
N SER A 521 -4.72 12.88 -21.00
CA SER A 521 -4.35 14.15 -20.38
C SER A 521 -4.47 15.30 -21.36
N ALA A 522 -4.87 16.47 -20.85
CA ALA A 522 -4.78 17.74 -21.53
C ALA A 522 -4.00 18.72 -20.66
N SER A 523 -3.16 19.55 -21.29
CA SER A 523 -2.38 20.57 -20.60
C SER A 523 -2.43 21.89 -21.35
N VAL A 524 -2.42 22.98 -20.61
CA VAL A 524 -2.35 24.36 -21.11
C VAL A 524 -1.21 25.08 -20.41
N ARG A 525 -0.42 25.86 -21.16
CA ARG A 525 0.83 26.45 -20.67
C ARG A 525 0.94 27.91 -21.07
N THR A 526 1.48 28.73 -20.20
CA THR A 526 1.87 30.10 -20.52
C THR A 526 3.23 30.15 -21.22
N THR A 527 3.63 31.35 -21.65
CA THR A 527 4.97 31.66 -22.18
C THR A 527 5.83 32.46 -21.19
N GLY A 528 5.48 32.41 -19.91
CA GLY A 528 6.18 33.08 -18.82
C GLY A 528 6.03 32.32 -17.53
N ALA A 529 7.07 32.29 -16.70
CA ALA A 529 7.04 31.59 -15.41
C ALA A 529 6.39 32.40 -14.28
N TYR A 530 6.32 33.73 -14.41
CA TYR A 530 5.76 34.62 -13.37
C TYR A 530 6.46 34.45 -12.01
N ASN A 531 7.78 34.25 -12.06
CA ASN A 531 8.68 34.09 -10.93
C ASN A 531 9.48 35.37 -10.66
N ASP A 532 8.80 36.53 -10.68
CA ASP A 532 9.41 37.86 -10.52
C ASP A 532 9.29 38.41 -9.08
N GLY A 533 8.81 37.59 -8.14
CA GLY A 533 8.56 38.00 -6.76
C GLY A 533 7.30 38.87 -6.58
N ALA A 534 6.46 39.06 -7.60
CA ALA A 534 5.18 39.73 -7.51
C ALA A 534 4.01 38.76 -7.30
N TRP A 535 2.87 39.31 -6.86
CA TRP A 535 1.63 38.55 -6.75
C TRP A 535 0.95 38.42 -8.11
N HIS A 536 0.69 37.18 -8.52
CA HIS A 536 -0.03 36.85 -9.75
C HIS A 536 -1.30 36.06 -9.45
N HIS A 537 -2.37 36.36 -10.18
CA HIS A 537 -3.61 35.60 -10.11
C HIS A 537 -3.62 34.48 -11.14
N LEU A 538 -3.86 33.26 -10.70
CA LEU A 538 -3.97 32.06 -11.52
C LEU A 538 -5.40 31.52 -11.50
N ALA A 539 -5.92 31.12 -12.66
CA ALA A 539 -7.12 30.29 -12.72
C ALA A 539 -7.04 29.24 -13.84
N LEU A 540 -7.47 28.01 -13.53
CA LEU A 540 -7.68 26.94 -14.50
C LEU A 540 -9.18 26.67 -14.60
N ARG A 541 -9.74 26.84 -15.80
CA ARG A 541 -11.13 26.57 -16.12
C ARG A 541 -11.23 25.39 -17.08
N ARG A 542 -12.05 24.40 -16.73
CA ARG A 542 -12.55 23.38 -17.64
C ARG A 542 -14.01 23.69 -17.96
N GLY A 543 -14.32 23.88 -19.25
CA GLY A 543 -15.67 24.16 -19.74
C GLY A 543 -15.70 24.38 -21.25
N ASP A 544 -16.86 24.20 -21.87
CA ASP A 544 -17.07 24.38 -23.31
C ASP A 544 -16.10 23.56 -24.19
N GLY A 545 -15.72 22.37 -23.72
CA GLY A 545 -14.76 21.49 -24.42
C GLY A 545 -13.31 22.02 -24.43
N ARG A 546 -13.00 22.99 -23.57
CA ARG A 546 -11.67 23.60 -23.46
C ARG A 546 -11.13 23.56 -22.04
N LEU A 547 -9.80 23.53 -21.98
CA LEU A 547 -9.04 23.81 -20.77
C LEU A 547 -8.36 25.17 -20.95
N THR A 548 -8.74 26.15 -20.13
CA THR A 548 -8.26 27.54 -20.22
C THR A 548 -7.51 27.93 -18.96
N LEU A 549 -6.31 28.46 -19.12
CA LEU A 549 -5.47 29.00 -18.06
C LEU A 549 -5.46 30.52 -18.15
N PHE A 550 -5.71 31.18 -17.03
CA PHE A 550 -5.66 32.62 -16.88
C PHE A 550 -4.50 32.99 -15.96
N VAL A 551 -3.62 33.89 -16.41
CA VAL A 551 -2.65 34.56 -15.53
C VAL A 551 -2.79 36.06 -15.69
N ASP A 552 -3.13 36.74 -14.60
CA ASP A 552 -3.41 38.19 -14.59
C ASP A 552 -4.37 38.68 -15.68
N GLY A 553 -5.37 37.83 -15.98
CA GLY A 553 -6.40 38.08 -16.98
C GLY A 553 -6.01 37.78 -18.42
N THR A 554 -4.74 37.49 -18.70
CA THR A 554 -4.32 36.91 -19.99
C THR A 554 -4.71 35.45 -20.03
N GLN A 555 -5.38 35.01 -21.09
CA GLN A 555 -5.85 33.64 -21.25
C GLN A 555 -5.08 32.88 -22.32
N VAL A 556 -4.82 31.61 -22.05
CA VAL A 556 -4.34 30.61 -23.01
C VAL A 556 -5.25 29.40 -22.90
N SER A 557 -5.57 28.74 -24.01
CA SER A 557 -6.48 27.59 -24.01
C SER A 557 -5.98 26.44 -24.86
N ALA A 558 -6.29 25.22 -24.43
CA ALA A 558 -6.16 23.99 -25.19
C ALA A 558 -7.51 23.28 -25.29
N ALA A 559 -7.60 22.25 -26.15
CA ALA A 559 -8.75 21.35 -26.15
C ALA A 559 -8.78 20.53 -24.84
N ASP A 560 -9.98 20.29 -24.32
CA ASP A 560 -10.22 19.37 -23.19
C ASP A 560 -10.12 17.90 -23.65
N VAL A 561 -10.04 16.98 -22.68
CA VAL A 561 -10.20 15.53 -22.86
C VAL A 561 -11.42 15.04 -22.06
N PRO A 562 -12.34 14.27 -22.64
CA PRO A 562 -13.55 13.85 -21.94
C PRO A 562 -13.27 12.87 -20.80
N GLY A 563 -14.19 12.81 -19.84
CA GLY A 563 -14.15 11.90 -18.71
C GLY A 563 -13.89 12.56 -17.36
N THR A 564 -13.79 11.73 -16.32
CA THR A 564 -13.68 12.16 -14.93
C THR A 564 -12.25 12.35 -14.47
N VAL A 565 -12.00 13.42 -13.70
CA VAL A 565 -10.69 13.76 -13.11
C VAL A 565 -10.42 13.11 -11.75
N SER A 566 -11.30 12.22 -11.27
CA SER A 566 -11.19 11.65 -9.92
C SER A 566 -11.41 10.14 -9.81
N ARG A 567 -11.92 9.48 -10.84
CA ARG A 567 -12.20 8.03 -10.83
C ARG A 567 -10.93 7.21 -10.56
N ASN A 568 -11.00 6.21 -9.68
CA ASN A 568 -9.88 5.34 -9.34
C ASN A 568 -8.62 6.10 -8.87
N SER A 569 -8.77 7.32 -8.37
CA SER A 569 -7.65 8.15 -7.95
C SER A 569 -7.38 7.92 -6.46
N PRO A 570 -6.11 7.74 -6.01
CA PRO A 570 -5.73 7.94 -4.62
C PRO A 570 -5.93 9.43 -4.30
N PHE A 571 -7.16 9.78 -3.92
CA PHE A 571 -7.64 11.14 -4.00
C PHE A 571 -7.32 11.94 -2.75
N GLY A 572 -6.66 13.08 -2.94
CA GLY A 572 -6.46 14.13 -1.94
C GLY A 572 -6.41 15.51 -2.61
N VAL A 573 -6.49 16.59 -1.83
CA VAL A 573 -6.31 17.97 -2.32
C VAL A 573 -5.20 18.65 -1.51
N HIS A 574 -4.12 19.00 -2.19
CA HIS A 574 -2.88 19.52 -1.62
C HIS A 574 -2.58 20.88 -2.25
N VAL A 575 -2.16 21.85 -1.45
CA VAL A 575 -1.69 23.17 -1.87
C VAL A 575 -0.24 23.30 -1.43
N GLY A 576 0.63 23.76 -2.32
CA GLY A 576 2.07 23.88 -2.07
C GLY A 576 2.84 22.56 -2.10
N GLN A 577 2.19 21.44 -2.43
CA GLN A 577 2.80 20.11 -2.39
C GLN A 577 2.20 19.19 -3.46
N ARG A 578 3.06 18.36 -4.05
CA ARG A 578 2.66 17.25 -4.92
C ARG A 578 2.22 16.04 -4.09
N LEU A 579 1.25 15.25 -4.58
CA LEU A 579 0.62 14.16 -3.82
C LEU A 579 1.60 13.13 -3.20
N ASP A 580 2.70 12.82 -3.89
CA ASP A 580 3.74 11.88 -3.42
C ASP A 580 4.76 12.52 -2.47
N SER A 581 4.60 13.80 -2.12
CA SER A 581 5.49 14.59 -1.27
C SER A 581 6.93 14.71 -1.78
N ARG A 582 7.15 14.56 -3.09
CA ARG A 582 8.50 14.67 -3.69
C ARG A 582 8.85 16.05 -4.23
N ALA A 583 7.87 16.96 -4.26
CA ALA A 583 8.03 18.33 -4.68
C ALA A 583 7.18 19.24 -3.79
N HIS A 584 7.76 20.38 -3.43
CA HIS A 584 7.21 21.37 -2.52
C HIS A 584 7.42 22.77 -3.09
N PHE A 585 6.44 23.63 -2.87
CA PHE A 585 6.48 25.01 -3.34
C PHE A 585 7.34 25.88 -2.43
N THR A 586 8.13 26.79 -3.03
CA THR A 586 8.84 27.85 -2.31
C THR A 586 8.25 29.19 -2.71
N GLY A 587 7.68 29.93 -1.76
CA GLY A 587 7.00 31.19 -2.05
C GLY A 587 5.81 31.46 -1.13
N ALA A 588 4.80 32.17 -1.62
CA ALA A 588 3.54 32.39 -0.91
C ALA A 588 2.32 32.10 -1.78
N ILE A 589 1.26 31.53 -1.17
CA ILE A 589 -0.03 31.25 -1.81
C ILE A 589 -1.16 31.91 -1.00
N ASP A 590 -2.09 32.53 -1.69
CA ASP A 590 -3.24 33.26 -1.15
C ASP A 590 -4.54 32.89 -1.88
N GLU A 591 -5.69 33.06 -1.21
CA GLU A 591 -7.04 32.98 -1.78
C GLU A 591 -7.32 31.77 -2.70
N VAL A 592 -7.04 30.55 -2.24
CA VAL A 592 -7.29 29.33 -3.03
C VAL A 592 -8.79 29.03 -3.07
N SER A 593 -9.35 28.91 -4.26
CA SER A 593 -10.77 28.59 -4.49
C SER A 593 -10.95 27.50 -5.54
N VAL A 594 -11.95 26.64 -5.35
CA VAL A 594 -12.40 25.69 -6.37
C VAL A 594 -13.93 25.72 -6.46
N TYR A 595 -14.43 25.76 -7.68
CA TYR A 595 -15.86 25.81 -8.02
C TYR A 595 -16.25 24.61 -8.88
N GLU A 596 -17.38 23.97 -8.59
CA GLU A 596 -17.93 22.83 -9.36
C GLU A 596 -18.66 23.26 -10.65
N ARG A 597 -18.19 24.33 -11.29
CA ARG A 597 -18.63 24.82 -12.60
C ARG A 597 -17.52 25.63 -13.31
N ALA A 598 -17.69 25.81 -14.62
CA ALA A 598 -16.96 26.82 -15.37
C ALA A 598 -17.45 28.23 -14.97
N LEU A 599 -16.57 29.07 -14.43
CA LEU A 599 -16.83 30.49 -14.21
C LEU A 599 -16.75 31.24 -15.55
N SER A 600 -17.59 32.26 -15.73
CA SER A 600 -17.47 33.19 -16.86
C SER A 600 -16.20 34.04 -16.77
N ASP A 601 -15.79 34.66 -17.88
CA ASP A 601 -14.61 35.54 -17.90
C ASP A 601 -14.76 36.72 -16.93
N ALA A 602 -15.98 37.26 -16.77
CA ALA A 602 -16.29 38.31 -15.81
C ALA A 602 -16.12 37.83 -14.36
N GLU A 603 -16.57 36.62 -14.05
CA GLU A 603 -16.41 36.03 -12.71
C GLU A 603 -14.94 35.72 -12.40
N VAL A 604 -14.18 35.19 -13.36
CA VAL A 604 -12.71 35.01 -13.22
C VAL A 604 -12.02 36.37 -13.03
N GLY A 605 -12.49 37.41 -13.72
CA GLY A 605 -12.05 38.79 -13.51
C GLY A 605 -12.34 39.29 -12.08
N GLY A 606 -13.54 39.02 -11.55
CA GLY A 606 -13.93 39.39 -10.19
C GLY A 606 -13.11 38.70 -9.09
N LEU A 607 -12.59 37.49 -9.33
CA LEU A 607 -11.67 36.81 -8.39
C LEU A 607 -10.37 37.62 -8.17
N ARG A 608 -9.97 38.44 -9.14
CA ARG A 608 -8.77 39.29 -9.05
C ARG A 608 -8.98 40.52 -8.17
N THR A 609 -10.21 40.96 -7.99
CA THR A 609 -10.54 42.15 -7.19
C THR A 609 -11.06 41.79 -5.81
N GLY A 610 -11.39 40.52 -5.56
CA GLY A 610 -11.89 40.02 -4.28
C GLY A 610 -13.42 40.00 -4.18
N ASP A 611 -14.13 40.20 -5.29
CA ASP A 611 -15.57 40.50 -5.30
C ASP A 611 -16.49 39.29 -5.51
N VAL A 612 -15.95 38.06 -5.55
CA VAL A 612 -16.78 36.87 -5.84
C VAL A 612 -17.31 36.25 -4.55
N PRO A 613 -18.64 36.18 -4.37
CA PRO A 613 -19.24 35.59 -3.19
C PRO A 613 -18.99 34.07 -3.13
N VAL A 614 -18.97 33.53 -1.91
CA VAL A 614 -19.06 32.08 -1.69
C VAL A 614 -20.46 31.63 -2.07
N THR A 615 -20.55 30.74 -3.04
CA THR A 615 -21.80 30.21 -3.56
C THR A 615 -21.93 28.73 -3.23
N ARG A 616 -23.10 28.14 -3.51
CA ARG A 616 -23.33 26.71 -3.26
C ARG A 616 -22.34 25.82 -4.00
N ASP A 617 -21.85 26.25 -5.16
CA ASP A 617 -20.90 25.53 -6.03
C ASP A 617 -19.42 25.74 -5.63
N THR A 618 -19.14 26.58 -4.62
CA THR A 618 -17.80 26.66 -4.04
C THR A 618 -17.53 25.39 -3.22
N VAL A 619 -16.50 24.62 -3.60
CA VAL A 619 -16.10 23.38 -2.92
C VAL A 619 -14.82 23.54 -2.10
N VAL A 620 -14.02 24.57 -2.40
CA VAL A 620 -12.84 24.98 -1.62
C VAL A 620 -12.82 26.50 -1.56
N ARG A 621 -12.58 27.08 -0.39
CA ARG A 621 -12.28 28.50 -0.21
C ARG A 621 -11.32 28.69 0.95
N LEU A 622 -10.03 28.75 0.68
CA LEU A 622 -8.95 28.93 1.64
C LEU A 622 -8.40 30.36 1.52
N PRO A 623 -8.76 31.29 2.42
CA PRO A 623 -8.20 32.64 2.41
C PRO A 623 -6.72 32.66 2.81
N MET A 624 -6.19 31.60 3.43
CA MET A 624 -4.79 31.51 3.85
C MET A 624 -4.32 32.62 4.83
N ASP A 625 -5.25 33.33 5.46
CA ASP A 625 -5.00 34.52 6.30
C ASP A 625 -4.67 34.20 7.77
N ARG A 626 -4.86 32.94 8.20
CA ARG A 626 -4.64 32.53 9.59
C ARG A 626 -4.34 31.04 9.73
N VAL A 627 -3.42 30.72 10.63
CA VAL A 627 -3.20 29.37 11.16
C VAL A 627 -3.69 29.29 12.61
N ARG A 628 -4.41 28.22 12.97
CA ARG A 628 -4.89 27.93 14.33
C ARG A 628 -4.27 26.63 14.83
N GLY A 629 -3.94 26.56 16.12
CA GLY A 629 -3.40 25.34 16.73
C GLY A 629 -1.89 25.20 16.64
N SER A 630 -1.17 26.26 16.23
CA SER A 630 0.24 26.40 16.58
C SER A 630 0.34 26.69 18.08
N ASN A 631 0.88 25.76 18.85
CA ASN A 631 1.41 26.11 20.17
C ASN A 631 2.66 26.99 20.00
#